data_AF-A0A0A1UCG5-F1
#
_entry.id   AF-A0A0A1UCG5-F1
#
_cell.length_a   1.000
_cell.length_b   1.000
_cell.length_c   1.000
_cell.angle_alpha   90.00
_cell.angle_beta   90.00
_cell.angle_gamma   90.00
#
_symmetry.space_group_name_H-M   'P 1'
#
loop_
_entity.id
_entity.type
_entity.pdbx_description
1 polymer ?
#
loop_
_entity_poly.entity_id
_entity_poly.type
_entity_poly.pdbx_seq_one_letter_code
_entity_poly.pdbx_strand_id
1 'polypeptide(L)'
;MTSVLEFVFLKNVVLYLETINDVIKFLMINKKLRSVVESMYINTYNLSSSTTIEKILKIFPNLDTLYINSIMSPICTLSDTSIPLIEANKSMSSSSLVESMNSNWFPSKVRKIHVSWKEIEALGINASCFTQLKSVFIDFTFNEDYSSYLPKIYNIKSLEKVIVLFPESIKRDVANYDFSTRRDVDFIFVMFYDECSLVRTSVESGITHHVPLHLLPDNVKVYSQFLSQDVLDYAYHFIPKFSKKVGEFQNIICVSPNLSEHNELIEKTMKTCYVDCVQFVGIDISSYEKYTKTNKEDPFLKFNYIDIKTIRGIWIKYVSLGKITLPQNLKILTLQNVNGISLENEINTEEIYIENYSGKPLKVNYKNLKKFLCMNSMRYISFFDNNQKLTNFRFDWDVCDYFLVKNKGNSFKIEIEKENKVISQIKTSSFELVNGCLTLNECDGFTLTKISLNELKMNGKGLCETIELGDIKTVLIEDTNVNNLIMGTSNDVTLVNCNVKVFKIVAASLLTQRNTRIQRIDVVETIGDTIIENDNTFIDTTNEKNFLETNKDKQKEANCFIQ
;
A
#
# COMPACT_ATOMS: atom_id res chain seq x y z
N MET A 1 20.34 36.47 33.11
CA MET A 1 19.26 35.68 32.45
C MET A 1 19.67 35.11 31.10
N THR A 2 20.44 35.82 30.26
CA THR A 2 20.90 35.35 28.94
C THR A 2 21.72 34.05 28.95
N SER A 3 22.54 33.80 29.98
CA SER A 3 23.40 32.59 30.07
C SER A 3 22.64 31.29 30.33
N VAL A 4 21.49 31.35 31.00
CA VAL A 4 20.69 30.16 31.35
C VAL A 4 19.90 29.67 30.14
N LEU A 5 19.29 30.60 29.38
CA LEU A 5 18.52 30.26 28.19
C LEU A 5 19.41 29.68 27.09
N GLU A 6 20.59 30.25 26.89
CA GLU A 6 21.58 29.74 25.95
C GLU A 6 22.01 28.30 26.28
N PHE A 7 22.21 28.00 27.56
CA PHE A 7 22.57 26.66 28.00
C PHE A 7 21.46 25.63 27.72
N VAL A 8 20.19 26.01 27.91
CA VAL A 8 19.02 25.19 27.56
C VAL A 8 18.96 24.93 26.05
N PHE A 9 19.17 25.96 25.22
CA PHE A 9 19.22 25.80 23.77
C PHE A 9 20.33 24.86 23.32
N LEU A 10 21.53 25.00 23.86
CA LEU A 10 22.65 24.12 23.51
C LEU A 10 22.40 22.67 23.93
N LYS A 11 21.79 22.42 25.10
CA LYS A 11 21.35 21.07 25.49
C LYS A 11 20.35 20.48 24.51
N ASN A 12 19.37 21.28 24.07
CA ASN A 12 18.42 20.83 23.05
C ASN A 12 19.12 20.49 21.74
N VAL A 13 20.10 21.30 21.29
CA VAL A 13 20.89 20.96 20.09
C VAL A 13 21.57 19.60 20.24
N VAL A 14 22.21 19.34 21.39
CA VAL A 14 22.88 18.05 21.65
C VAL A 14 21.91 16.87 21.53
N LEU A 15 20.67 16.98 22.01
CA LEU A 15 19.68 15.89 21.95
C LEU A 15 19.38 15.40 20.52
N TYR A 16 19.50 16.29 19.53
CA TYR A 16 19.19 16.01 18.13
C TYR A 16 20.42 15.76 17.26
N LEU A 17 21.64 15.72 17.83
CA LEU A 17 22.82 15.30 17.08
C LEU A 17 22.71 13.81 16.71
N GLU A 18 22.91 13.51 15.43
CA GLU A 18 22.63 12.19 14.86
C GLU A 18 23.70 11.16 15.21
N THR A 19 24.97 11.53 15.09
CA THR A 19 26.09 10.59 15.24
C THR A 19 27.04 10.98 16.35
N ILE A 20 27.82 9.99 16.82
CA ILE A 20 28.92 10.23 17.77
C ILE A 20 29.95 11.23 17.24
N ASN A 21 30.18 11.25 15.92
CA ASN A 21 31.10 12.19 15.31
C ASN A 21 30.59 13.63 15.40
N ASP A 22 29.27 13.84 15.29
CA ASP A 22 28.68 15.16 15.43
C ASP A 22 28.79 15.65 16.87
N VAL A 23 28.57 14.76 17.84
CA VAL A 23 28.80 15.05 19.26
C VAL A 23 30.26 15.41 19.53
N ILE A 24 31.21 14.64 18.98
CA ILE A 24 32.65 14.93 19.13
C ILE A 24 33.00 16.27 18.49
N LYS A 25 32.52 16.57 17.27
CA LYS A 25 32.75 17.87 16.63
C LYS A 25 32.18 19.00 17.49
N PHE A 26 30.98 18.83 18.04
CA PHE A 26 30.34 19.81 18.92
C PHE A 26 31.17 20.05 20.19
N LEU A 27 31.64 18.99 20.84
CA LEU A 27 32.55 19.05 21.99
C LEU A 27 33.83 19.84 21.72
N MET A 28 34.37 19.73 20.51
CA MET A 28 35.66 20.32 20.12
C MET A 28 35.59 21.82 19.77
N ILE A 29 34.39 22.41 19.62
CA ILE A 29 34.26 23.83 19.26
C ILE A 29 34.81 24.74 20.37
N ASN A 30 34.42 24.51 21.62
CA ASN A 30 34.95 25.25 22.77
C ASN A 30 34.63 24.55 24.12
N LYS A 31 35.29 25.02 25.19
CA LYS A 31 35.12 24.49 26.56
C LYS A 31 33.67 24.55 27.08
N LYS A 32 32.87 25.52 26.63
CA LYS A 32 31.47 25.65 27.05
C LYS A 32 30.61 24.52 26.49
N LEU A 33 30.78 24.19 25.20
CA LEU A 33 30.03 23.07 24.58
C LEU A 33 30.44 21.72 25.18
N ARG A 34 31.71 21.58 25.57
CA ARG A 34 32.16 20.45 26.39
C ARG A 34 31.38 20.32 27.70
N SER A 35 31.30 21.41 28.46
CA SER A 35 30.53 21.44 29.71
C SER A 35 29.05 21.16 29.50
N VAL A 36 28.45 21.61 28.38
CA VAL A 36 27.05 21.30 28.03
C VAL A 36 26.85 19.80 27.92
N VAL A 37 27.66 19.11 27.11
CA VAL A 37 27.56 17.66 26.88
C VAL A 37 27.84 16.88 28.16
N GLU A 38 28.89 17.23 28.90
CA GLU A 38 29.24 16.57 30.18
C GLU A 38 28.13 16.73 31.23
N SER A 39 27.30 17.77 31.14
CA SER A 39 26.18 18.02 32.06
C SER A 39 24.82 17.46 31.60
N MET A 40 24.79 16.72 30.50
CA MET A 40 23.57 16.08 30.01
C MET A 40 23.20 14.88 30.90
N TYR A 41 21.93 14.83 31.30
CA TYR A 41 21.38 13.71 32.09
C TYR A 41 20.84 12.58 31.20
N ILE A 42 20.69 12.84 29.89
CA ILE A 42 20.25 11.89 28.86
C ILE A 42 21.10 12.05 27.59
N ASN A 43 21.36 10.95 26.88
CA ASN A 43 22.11 10.99 25.61
C ASN A 43 21.24 11.51 24.45
N THR A 44 21.87 11.73 23.30
CA THR A 44 21.17 12.10 22.07
C THR A 44 20.23 10.97 21.63
N TYR A 45 19.09 11.34 21.05
CA TYR A 45 18.04 10.37 20.73
C TYR A 45 18.45 9.37 19.65
N ASN A 46 19.41 9.72 18.80
CA ASN A 46 19.83 8.87 17.69
C ASN A 46 21.09 8.05 17.97
N LEU A 47 21.82 8.33 19.06
CA LEU A 47 23.16 7.80 19.26
C LEU A 47 23.24 6.27 19.35
N SER A 48 22.26 5.65 20.03
CA SER A 48 22.21 4.19 20.24
C SER A 48 21.99 3.40 18.94
N SER A 49 21.62 4.06 17.84
CA SER A 49 21.49 3.42 16.52
C SER A 49 22.81 2.99 15.90
N SER A 50 23.91 3.64 16.28
CA SER A 50 25.23 3.46 15.63
C SER A 50 26.39 3.36 16.62
N THR A 51 26.12 3.47 17.92
CA THR A 51 27.13 3.60 18.97
C THR A 51 26.84 2.66 20.14
N THR A 52 27.86 1.96 20.63
CA THR A 52 27.73 1.06 21.78
C THR A 52 27.48 1.84 23.08
N ILE A 53 26.77 1.23 24.03
CA ILE A 53 26.42 1.87 25.30
C ILE A 53 27.68 2.32 26.05
N GLU A 54 28.78 1.55 26.03
CA GLU A 54 30.03 1.93 26.69
C GLU A 54 30.60 3.24 26.15
N LYS A 55 30.52 3.45 24.83
CA LYS A 55 30.97 4.70 24.19
C LYS A 55 30.06 5.86 24.57
N ILE A 56 28.75 5.63 24.65
CA ILE A 56 27.78 6.64 25.10
C ILE A 56 28.11 7.08 26.53
N LEU A 57 28.26 6.13 27.46
CA LEU A 57 28.56 6.42 28.86
C LEU A 57 29.91 7.15 29.05
N LYS A 58 30.90 6.92 28.16
CA LYS A 58 32.16 7.67 28.17
C LYS A 58 32.02 9.12 27.75
N ILE A 59 31.13 9.41 26.80
CA ILE A 59 30.91 10.77 26.28
C ILE A 59 30.00 11.58 27.20
N PHE A 60 29.04 10.90 27.81
CA PHE A 60 28.08 11.50 28.73
C PHE A 60 28.29 10.91 30.14
N PRO A 61 29.29 11.41 30.89
CA PRO A 61 29.70 10.81 32.16
C PRO A 61 28.67 10.98 33.29
N ASN A 62 27.76 11.95 33.19
CA ASN A 62 26.75 12.26 34.20
C ASN A 62 25.33 11.85 33.75
N LEU A 63 25.20 10.77 32.98
CA LEU A 63 23.89 10.26 32.58
C LEU A 63 23.13 9.69 33.78
N ASP A 64 21.92 10.18 33.98
CA ASP A 64 20.92 9.59 34.87
C ASP A 64 19.96 8.67 34.11
N THR A 65 19.85 8.87 32.79
CA THR A 65 18.95 8.10 31.91
C THR A 65 19.62 7.80 30.57
N LEU A 66 19.65 6.53 30.18
CA LEU A 66 20.07 6.07 28.86
C LEU A 66 18.84 5.94 27.95
N TYR A 67 18.82 6.72 26.88
CA TYR A 67 17.86 6.60 25.80
C TYR A 67 18.36 5.58 24.76
N ILE A 68 17.52 4.58 24.48
CA ILE A 68 17.82 3.50 23.54
C ILE A 68 16.75 3.50 22.44
N ASN A 69 17.14 3.84 21.22
CA ASN A 69 16.31 3.67 20.03
C ASN A 69 16.68 2.43 19.20
N SER A 70 17.81 1.79 19.45
CA SER A 70 18.24 0.55 18.81
C SER A 70 19.28 -0.14 19.71
N ILE A 71 19.36 -1.46 19.65
CA ILE A 71 20.40 -2.23 20.34
C ILE A 71 21.25 -2.92 19.27
N MET A 72 22.48 -2.45 19.09
CA MET A 72 23.46 -3.10 18.20
C MET A 72 24.13 -4.33 18.83
N SER A 73 24.08 -4.48 20.16
CA SER A 73 24.74 -5.55 20.91
C SER A 73 23.95 -5.91 22.18
N PRO A 74 23.87 -7.19 22.58
CA PRO A 74 23.18 -7.59 23.81
C PRO A 74 23.66 -6.77 25.01
N ILE A 75 22.73 -6.22 25.80
CA ILE A 75 23.04 -5.37 26.97
C ILE A 75 23.75 -6.18 28.09
N CYS A 76 23.82 -7.50 27.95
CA CYS A 76 24.19 -8.48 28.97
C CYS A 76 25.63 -8.39 29.55
N THR A 77 26.48 -7.44 29.16
CA THR A 77 27.88 -7.37 29.62
C THR A 77 28.23 -6.12 30.44
N LEU A 78 27.28 -5.21 30.70
CA LEU A 78 27.53 -4.01 31.51
C LEU A 78 27.28 -4.32 32.99
N SER A 79 28.25 -4.00 33.87
CA SER A 79 28.15 -4.26 35.31
C SER A 79 26.96 -3.52 35.96
N ASP A 80 26.12 -4.28 36.70
CA ASP A 80 24.81 -3.90 37.28
C ASP A 80 24.74 -2.58 38.08
N THR A 81 25.85 -2.07 38.59
CA THR A 81 25.89 -0.93 39.51
C THR A 81 26.07 0.44 38.85
N SER A 82 26.50 0.50 37.58
CA SER A 82 26.91 1.75 36.91
C SER A 82 25.90 2.31 35.90
N ILE A 83 24.86 1.56 35.59
CA ILE A 83 24.02 1.87 34.44
C ILE A 83 22.80 2.71 34.88
N PRO A 84 22.56 3.86 34.22
CA PRO A 84 21.42 4.73 34.47
C PRO A 84 20.05 4.09 34.17
N LEU A 85 18.96 4.80 34.50
CA LEU A 85 17.61 4.42 34.10
C LEU A 85 17.49 4.29 32.59
N ILE A 86 16.59 3.46 32.08
CA ILE A 86 16.45 3.23 30.63
C ILE A 86 15.14 3.81 30.10
N GLU A 87 15.23 4.54 28.99
CA GLU A 87 14.09 4.89 28.13
C GLU A 87 14.27 4.20 26.77
N ALA A 88 13.44 3.20 26.46
CA ALA A 88 13.53 2.42 25.24
C ALA A 88 12.40 2.78 24.25
N ASN A 89 12.76 3.00 22.98
CA ASN A 89 11.83 3.40 21.91
C ASN A 89 11.71 2.31 20.81
N LYS A 90 10.64 2.41 20.00
CA LYS A 90 10.17 1.43 19.00
C LYS A 90 11.19 1.01 17.92
N SER A 91 12.25 1.80 17.69
CA SER A 91 13.21 1.54 16.60
C SER A 91 14.12 0.32 16.85
N MET A 92 13.93 -0.40 17.96
CA MET A 92 14.64 -1.64 18.26
C MET A 92 14.10 -2.81 17.45
N SER A 93 14.98 -3.74 17.06
CA SER A 93 14.52 -5.02 16.49
C SER A 93 13.69 -5.76 17.55
N SER A 94 12.57 -6.37 17.13
CA SER A 94 11.66 -7.03 18.07
C SER A 94 12.34 -8.16 18.85
N SER A 95 13.26 -8.89 18.21
CA SER A 95 14.00 -10.00 18.85
C SER A 95 14.92 -9.50 19.96
N SER A 96 15.70 -8.44 19.72
CA SER A 96 16.65 -7.93 20.72
C SER A 96 15.95 -7.31 21.93
N LEU A 97 14.78 -6.69 21.74
CA LEU A 97 14.00 -6.16 22.85
C LEU A 97 13.42 -7.28 23.71
N VAL A 98 12.84 -8.31 23.09
CA VAL A 98 12.29 -9.49 23.80
C VAL A 98 13.37 -10.20 24.60
N GLU A 99 14.56 -10.44 24.02
CA GLU A 99 15.70 -11.02 24.73
C GLU A 99 16.11 -10.17 25.94
N SER A 100 16.13 -8.84 25.78
CA SER A 100 16.46 -7.92 26.87
C SER A 100 15.41 -7.96 27.99
N MET A 101 14.11 -8.02 27.65
CA MET A 101 13.02 -8.14 28.64
C MET A 101 13.06 -9.45 29.44
N ASN A 102 13.58 -10.52 28.83
CA ASN A 102 13.75 -11.81 29.50
C ASN A 102 15.00 -11.86 30.39
N SER A 103 15.85 -10.83 30.37
CA SER A 103 16.93 -10.68 31.35
C SER A 103 16.38 -10.14 32.67
N ASN A 104 17.02 -10.48 33.80
CA ASN A 104 16.63 -9.92 35.11
C ASN A 104 17.03 -8.44 35.26
N TRP A 105 18.11 -8.03 34.58
CA TRP A 105 18.72 -6.72 34.76
C TRP A 105 17.90 -5.62 34.07
N PHE A 106 17.56 -5.79 32.78
CA PHE A 106 16.99 -4.72 31.97
C PHE A 106 15.61 -4.25 32.46
N PRO A 107 14.60 -5.13 32.70
CA PRO A 107 13.28 -4.72 33.19
C PRO A 107 13.33 -3.87 34.46
N SER A 108 14.24 -4.19 35.38
CA SER A 108 14.38 -3.50 36.67
C SER A 108 14.83 -2.04 36.55
N LYS A 109 15.32 -1.63 35.37
CA LYS A 109 15.93 -0.31 35.11
C LYS A 109 15.17 0.50 34.08
N VAL A 110 14.26 -0.14 33.35
CA VAL A 110 13.41 0.53 32.38
C VAL A 110 12.42 1.44 33.11
N ARG A 111 12.46 2.72 32.76
CA ARG A 111 11.53 3.76 33.23
C ARG A 111 10.46 4.06 32.19
N LYS A 112 10.81 4.05 30.90
CA LYS A 112 9.85 4.20 29.79
C LYS A 112 10.13 3.19 28.70
N ILE A 113 9.08 2.63 28.12
CA ILE A 113 9.21 1.68 27.02
C ILE A 113 8.11 1.84 25.98
N HIS A 114 8.49 1.74 24.71
CA HIS A 114 7.58 1.62 23.58
C HIS A 114 7.71 0.21 23.02
N VAL A 115 6.61 -0.56 23.08
CA VAL A 115 6.54 -1.93 22.57
C VAL A 115 5.61 -2.03 21.37
N SER A 116 6.02 -2.83 20.39
CA SER A 116 5.17 -3.31 19.30
C SER A 116 4.40 -4.56 19.72
N TRP A 117 3.39 -4.92 18.94
CA TRP A 117 2.57 -6.13 19.13
C TRP A 117 3.38 -7.40 19.41
N LYS A 118 4.59 -7.54 18.85
CA LYS A 118 5.47 -8.71 19.04
C LYS A 118 6.06 -8.81 20.45
N GLU A 119 6.16 -7.69 21.16
CA GLU A 119 6.82 -7.60 22.47
C GLU A 119 5.82 -7.56 23.64
N ILE A 120 4.52 -7.46 23.36
CA ILE A 120 3.47 -7.35 24.38
C ILE A 120 3.46 -8.56 25.30
N GLU A 121 3.58 -9.76 24.73
CA GLU A 121 3.66 -11.01 25.51
C GLU A 121 4.85 -11.02 26.46
N ALA A 122 6.05 -10.71 25.96
CA ALA A 122 7.27 -10.66 26.77
C ALA A 122 7.16 -9.64 27.91
N LEU A 123 6.60 -8.46 27.63
CA LEU A 123 6.33 -7.45 28.64
C LEU A 123 5.33 -7.94 29.70
N GLY A 124 4.24 -8.59 29.27
CA GLY A 124 3.20 -9.12 30.16
C GLY A 124 3.66 -10.29 31.01
N ILE A 125 4.51 -11.17 30.48
CA ILE A 125 5.13 -12.29 31.21
C ILE A 125 6.09 -11.76 32.29
N ASN A 126 6.91 -10.77 31.95
CA ASN A 126 7.92 -10.20 32.85
C ASN A 126 7.44 -8.99 33.66
N ALA A 127 6.12 -8.74 33.72
CA ALA A 127 5.53 -7.55 34.34
C ALA A 127 6.02 -7.28 35.77
N SER A 128 6.26 -8.33 36.56
CA SER A 128 6.74 -8.22 37.95
C SER A 128 8.20 -7.75 38.06
N CYS A 129 9.01 -7.92 37.00
CA CYS A 129 10.42 -7.50 36.96
C CYS A 129 10.58 -6.00 36.71
N PHE A 130 9.53 -5.33 36.20
CA PHE A 130 9.53 -3.90 35.93
C PHE A 130 9.25 -3.09 37.20
N THR A 131 10.27 -2.90 38.03
CA THR A 131 10.14 -2.18 39.31
C THR A 131 10.20 -0.66 39.19
N GLN A 132 10.71 -0.14 38.06
CA GLN A 132 10.89 1.30 37.82
C GLN A 132 10.10 1.84 36.63
N LEU A 133 9.31 1.00 35.97
CA LEU A 133 8.57 1.37 34.76
C LEU A 133 7.45 2.36 35.09
N LYS A 134 7.57 3.59 34.62
CA LYS A 134 6.61 4.68 34.81
C LYS A 134 5.67 4.86 33.63
N SER A 135 6.17 4.65 32.40
CA SER A 135 5.36 4.84 31.20
C SER A 135 5.56 3.72 30.18
N VAL A 136 4.45 3.20 29.67
CA VAL A 136 4.45 2.25 28.55
C VAL A 136 3.64 2.81 27.38
N PHE A 137 4.17 2.68 26.16
CA PHE A 137 3.42 2.82 24.91
C PHE A 137 3.31 1.45 24.26
N ILE A 138 2.09 1.03 23.90
CA ILE A 138 1.80 -0.27 23.31
C ILE A 138 1.18 -0.05 21.92
N ASP A 139 1.77 -0.65 20.90
CA ASP A 139 1.32 -0.55 19.50
C ASP A 139 0.77 -1.88 18.96
N PHE A 140 -0.56 -1.96 18.80
CA PHE A 140 -1.29 -3.11 18.24
C PHE A 140 -1.51 -3.06 16.72
N THR A 141 -0.76 -2.26 15.95
CA THR A 141 -1.02 -2.04 14.51
C THR A 141 -1.12 -3.30 13.62
N PHE A 142 -0.63 -4.48 14.04
CA PHE A 142 -0.54 -5.65 13.15
C PHE A 142 -1.01 -6.99 13.74
N ASN A 143 -1.44 -7.08 15.02
CA ASN A 143 -1.97 -8.33 15.58
C ASN A 143 -2.81 -8.10 16.84
N GLU A 144 -3.94 -8.81 16.95
CA GLU A 144 -4.95 -8.71 18.02
C GLU A 144 -4.76 -9.75 19.13
N ASP A 145 -4.05 -10.84 18.87
CA ASP A 145 -4.04 -12.05 19.72
C ASP A 145 -3.32 -11.86 21.08
N TYR A 146 -2.77 -10.66 21.35
CA TYR A 146 -2.01 -10.33 22.56
C TYR A 146 -2.80 -9.52 23.61
N SER A 147 -4.09 -9.26 23.37
CA SER A 147 -4.92 -8.47 24.30
C SER A 147 -5.02 -9.09 25.71
N SER A 148 -4.91 -10.41 25.81
CA SER A 148 -4.92 -11.17 27.07
C SER A 148 -3.78 -10.79 28.03
N TYR A 149 -2.70 -10.18 27.54
CA TYR A 149 -1.57 -9.72 28.37
C TYR A 149 -1.77 -8.32 28.94
N LEU A 150 -2.72 -7.53 28.43
CA LEU A 150 -2.96 -6.16 28.88
C LEU A 150 -3.25 -6.03 30.38
N PRO A 151 -4.13 -6.86 30.99
CA PRO A 151 -4.37 -6.78 32.42
C PRO A 151 -3.10 -6.99 33.27
N LYS A 152 -2.17 -7.84 32.82
CA LYS A 152 -0.88 -8.05 33.51
C LYS A 152 -0.02 -6.79 33.45
N ILE A 153 0.04 -6.15 32.28
CA ILE A 153 0.81 -4.91 32.07
C ILE A 153 0.19 -3.75 32.87
N TYR A 154 -1.14 -3.58 32.82
CA TYR A 154 -1.85 -2.52 33.54
C TYR A 154 -1.67 -2.62 35.06
N ASN A 155 -1.37 -3.80 35.58
CA ASN A 155 -1.15 -4.06 37.01
C ASN A 155 0.32 -3.92 37.45
N ILE A 156 1.24 -3.50 36.57
CA ILE A 156 2.61 -3.17 36.98
C ILE A 156 2.57 -2.03 38.00
N LYS A 157 3.10 -2.29 39.20
CA LYS A 157 2.95 -1.42 40.38
C LYS A 157 3.56 -0.04 40.21
N SER A 158 4.65 0.07 39.45
CA SER A 158 5.38 1.34 39.28
C SER A 158 4.79 2.26 38.24
N LEU A 159 3.86 1.79 37.40
CA LEU A 159 3.29 2.54 36.28
C LEU A 159 2.54 3.78 36.77
N GLU A 160 2.68 4.85 35.99
CA GLU A 160 1.96 6.13 36.14
C GLU A 160 1.21 6.47 34.86
N LYS A 161 1.63 5.92 33.70
CA LYS A 161 1.01 6.21 32.40
C LYS A 161 1.05 5.03 31.44
N VAL A 162 -0.07 4.74 30.80
CA VAL A 162 -0.21 3.71 29.76
C VAL A 162 -0.79 4.37 28.52
N ILE A 163 -0.11 4.27 27.38
CA ILE A 163 -0.65 4.66 26.08
C ILE A 163 -0.82 3.40 25.24
N VAL A 164 -2.01 3.16 24.69
CA VAL A 164 -2.27 2.03 23.81
C VAL A 164 -2.83 2.53 22.50
N LEU A 165 -2.14 2.25 21.40
CA LEU A 165 -2.62 2.41 20.03
C LEU A 165 -3.22 1.07 19.59
N PHE A 166 -4.52 1.00 19.32
CA PHE A 166 -5.21 -0.27 19.04
C PHE A 166 -6.29 -0.21 17.97
N PRO A 167 -6.52 -1.31 17.24
CA PRO A 167 -7.60 -1.40 16.27
C PRO A 167 -8.96 -1.47 16.98
N GLU A 168 -10.01 -0.95 16.35
CA GLU A 168 -11.39 -0.99 16.88
C GLU A 168 -11.85 -2.41 17.30
N SER A 169 -11.34 -3.45 16.66
CA SER A 169 -11.61 -4.86 16.94
C SER A 169 -11.31 -5.30 18.39
N ILE A 170 -10.27 -4.75 19.03
CA ILE A 170 -9.92 -5.12 20.42
C ILE A 170 -10.53 -4.17 21.48
N LYS A 171 -11.43 -3.27 21.07
CA LYS A 171 -12.14 -2.33 21.97
C LYS A 171 -12.78 -3.04 23.17
N ARG A 172 -13.34 -4.22 22.95
CA ARG A 172 -13.98 -5.02 24.01
C ARG A 172 -12.95 -5.47 25.06
N ASP A 173 -11.80 -5.98 24.63
CA ASP A 173 -10.76 -6.47 25.55
C ASP A 173 -10.17 -5.34 26.38
N VAL A 174 -9.99 -4.17 25.77
CA VAL A 174 -9.59 -2.96 26.49
C VAL A 174 -10.63 -2.57 27.54
N ALA A 175 -11.92 -2.60 27.18
CA ALA A 175 -13.00 -2.16 28.06
C ALA A 175 -13.31 -3.13 29.21
N ASN A 176 -12.91 -4.40 29.10
CA ASN A 176 -13.16 -5.42 30.12
C ASN A 176 -12.30 -5.25 31.39
N TYR A 177 -11.29 -4.38 31.35
CA TYR A 177 -10.44 -4.12 32.51
C TYR A 177 -11.09 -3.09 33.46
N ASP A 178 -11.07 -3.36 34.77
CA ASP A 178 -11.54 -2.43 35.78
C ASP A 178 -10.48 -1.35 36.10
N PHE A 179 -10.50 -0.28 35.30
CA PHE A 179 -9.61 0.88 35.45
C PHE A 179 -9.76 1.60 36.79
N SER A 180 -10.87 1.40 37.50
CA SER A 180 -11.09 2.04 38.81
C SER A 180 -10.14 1.50 39.89
N THR A 181 -9.57 0.32 39.68
CA THR A 181 -8.55 -0.29 40.56
C THR A 181 -7.19 0.40 40.46
N ARG A 182 -6.94 1.18 39.40
CA ARG A 182 -5.68 1.85 39.09
C ARG A 182 -5.86 3.35 38.81
N ARG A 183 -6.56 4.07 39.70
CA ARG A 183 -6.75 5.53 39.59
C ARG A 183 -5.44 6.33 39.67
N ASP A 184 -4.36 5.70 40.12
CA ASP A 184 -2.99 6.22 40.14
C ASP A 184 -2.33 6.26 38.74
N VAL A 185 -2.95 5.66 37.72
CA VAL A 185 -2.40 5.54 36.37
C VAL A 185 -3.25 6.29 35.35
N ASP A 186 -2.61 7.12 34.53
CA ASP A 186 -3.21 7.77 33.36
C ASP A 186 -3.24 6.79 32.18
N PHE A 187 -4.43 6.33 31.79
CA PHE A 187 -4.64 5.50 30.61
C PHE A 187 -5.04 6.36 29.41
N ILE A 188 -4.33 6.21 28.30
CA ILE A 188 -4.59 6.90 27.04
C ILE A 188 -4.75 5.87 25.94
N PHE A 189 -5.95 5.80 25.39
CA PHE A 189 -6.35 4.88 24.34
C PHE A 189 -6.47 5.64 23.04
N VAL A 190 -5.72 5.22 22.02
CA VAL A 190 -5.81 5.75 20.65
C VAL A 190 -6.35 4.64 19.77
N MET A 191 -7.63 4.74 19.43
CA MET A 191 -8.29 3.77 18.58
C MET A 191 -8.07 4.12 17.11
N PHE A 192 -7.71 3.15 16.28
CA PHE A 192 -7.61 3.32 14.84
C PHE A 192 -8.45 2.28 14.10
N TYR A 193 -8.76 2.57 12.85
CA TYR A 193 -9.44 1.64 11.98
C TYR A 193 -8.39 0.77 11.27
N ASP A 194 -8.48 -0.55 11.42
CA ASP A 194 -7.65 -1.51 10.70
C ASP A 194 -8.45 -2.16 9.57
N GLU A 195 -7.87 -2.19 8.37
CA GLU A 195 -8.46 -2.86 7.21
C GLU A 195 -8.35 -4.40 7.33
N CYS A 196 -7.37 -4.90 8.08
CA CYS A 196 -7.09 -6.34 8.19
C CYS A 196 -7.92 -7.06 9.27
N SER A 197 -8.38 -6.34 10.29
CA SER A 197 -9.10 -6.88 11.45
C SER A 197 -10.55 -7.32 11.17
N LEU A 198 -11.14 -6.82 10.09
CA LEU A 198 -12.54 -7.05 9.73
C LEU A 198 -12.85 -8.51 9.37
N VAL A 199 -11.84 -9.29 8.99
CA VAL A 199 -12.00 -10.70 8.61
C VAL A 199 -12.27 -11.60 9.83
N ARG A 200 -11.84 -11.20 11.04
CA ARG A 200 -11.82 -12.10 12.21
C ARG A 200 -13.00 -11.92 13.17
N THR A 201 -13.46 -10.69 13.41
CA THR A 201 -14.44 -10.40 14.47
C THR A 201 -15.88 -10.82 14.15
N SER A 202 -16.23 -10.96 12.87
CA SER A 202 -17.60 -11.27 12.42
C SER A 202 -18.02 -12.74 12.53
N VAL A 203 -17.09 -13.67 12.78
CA VAL A 203 -17.43 -15.12 12.75
C VAL A 203 -17.84 -15.65 14.13
N GLU A 204 -17.42 -15.03 15.23
CA GLU A 204 -17.55 -15.65 16.56
C GLU A 204 -18.45 -14.91 17.56
N SER A 205 -18.71 -13.60 17.41
CA SER A 205 -19.62 -12.90 18.32
C SER A 205 -20.73 -12.19 17.56
N GLY A 206 -21.84 -12.88 17.33
CA GLY A 206 -23.09 -12.33 16.77
C GLY A 206 -23.77 -11.24 17.60
N ILE A 207 -23.03 -10.58 18.49
CA ILE A 207 -23.50 -9.44 19.26
C ILE A 207 -22.36 -8.43 19.39
N THR A 208 -22.41 -7.35 18.62
CA THR A 208 -21.64 -6.13 18.88
C THR A 208 -22.20 -5.48 20.14
N HIS A 209 -21.78 -5.96 21.32
CA HIS A 209 -21.95 -5.19 22.55
C HIS A 209 -21.13 -3.91 22.38
N HIS A 210 -21.81 -2.79 22.10
CA HIS A 210 -21.22 -1.46 22.17
C HIS A 210 -20.78 -1.24 23.61
N VAL A 211 -19.50 -1.43 23.91
CA VAL A 211 -18.96 -1.07 25.22
C VAL A 211 -18.67 0.44 25.16
N PRO A 212 -19.40 1.28 25.91
CA PRO A 212 -19.20 2.70 25.87
C PRO A 212 -17.94 3.05 26.66
N LEU A 213 -16.81 3.30 25.96
CA LEU A 213 -15.56 3.67 26.61
C LEU A 213 -15.62 5.06 27.28
N HIS A 214 -16.67 5.85 27.03
CA HIS A 214 -16.87 7.14 27.71
C HIS A 214 -17.39 7.01 29.14
N LEU A 215 -17.92 5.84 29.53
CA LEU A 215 -18.29 5.56 30.93
C LEU A 215 -17.10 5.11 31.77
N LEU A 216 -15.90 5.12 31.19
CA LEU A 216 -14.68 4.78 31.91
C LEU A 216 -14.32 5.89 32.92
N PRO A 217 -13.59 5.56 34.00
CA PRO A 217 -13.26 6.54 35.04
C PRO A 217 -12.35 7.66 34.50
N ASP A 218 -12.28 8.78 35.22
CA ASP A 218 -11.59 10.01 34.79
C ASP A 218 -10.10 9.85 34.44
N ASN A 219 -9.45 8.78 34.94
CA ASN A 219 -8.06 8.46 34.61
C ASN A 219 -7.91 7.79 33.23
N VAL A 220 -9.00 7.63 32.47
CA VAL A 220 -9.01 7.06 31.13
C VAL A 220 -9.40 8.11 30.09
N LYS A 221 -8.55 8.27 29.07
CA LYS A 221 -8.79 9.15 27.92
C LYS A 221 -8.81 8.34 26.64
N VAL A 222 -9.84 8.54 25.83
CA VAL A 222 -10.02 7.82 24.56
C VAL A 222 -10.00 8.81 23.40
N TYR A 223 -9.12 8.51 22.44
CA TYR A 223 -8.96 9.23 21.20
C TYR A 223 -9.28 8.30 20.02
N SER A 224 -9.79 8.86 18.93
CA SER A 224 -10.06 8.13 17.70
C SER A 224 -9.30 8.72 16.52
N GLN A 225 -8.75 7.87 15.67
CA GLN A 225 -8.14 8.24 14.38
C GLN A 225 -9.09 8.17 13.19
N PHE A 226 -10.36 7.87 13.44
CA PHE A 226 -11.43 7.83 12.44
C PHE A 226 -12.68 8.50 12.99
N LEU A 227 -13.58 8.89 12.09
CA LEU A 227 -14.89 9.43 12.43
C LEU A 227 -15.94 8.32 12.36
N SER A 228 -16.78 8.18 13.39
CA SER A 228 -17.92 7.27 13.41
C SER A 228 -19.03 7.83 14.31
N GLN A 229 -20.24 7.30 14.21
CA GLN A 229 -21.33 7.71 15.10
C GLN A 229 -20.95 7.52 16.57
N ASP A 230 -20.26 6.42 16.91
CA ASP A 230 -19.71 6.18 18.26
C ASP A 230 -18.80 7.32 18.73
N VAL A 231 -17.96 7.91 17.86
CA VAL A 231 -17.09 9.04 18.23
C VAL A 231 -17.91 10.27 18.63
N LEU A 232 -19.04 10.50 17.96
CA LEU A 232 -19.97 11.58 18.28
C LEU A 232 -20.75 11.31 19.56
N ASP A 233 -21.38 10.15 19.65
CA ASP A 233 -22.26 9.77 20.76
C ASP A 233 -21.49 9.70 22.08
N TYR A 234 -20.21 9.31 22.02
CA TYR A 234 -19.35 9.12 23.18
C TYR A 234 -18.32 10.24 23.37
N ALA A 235 -18.41 11.31 22.56
CA ALA A 235 -17.53 12.48 22.62
C ALA A 235 -16.03 12.13 22.64
N TYR A 236 -15.61 11.08 21.94
CA TYR A 236 -14.19 10.75 21.83
C TYR A 236 -13.43 11.88 21.13
N HIS A 237 -12.21 12.15 21.59
CA HIS A 237 -11.38 13.17 20.96
C HIS A 237 -10.80 12.65 19.64
N PHE A 238 -11.19 13.26 18.52
CA PHE A 238 -10.60 12.93 17.24
C PHE A 238 -9.15 13.43 17.16
N ILE A 239 -8.22 12.57 16.72
CA ILE A 239 -6.86 12.93 16.36
C ILE A 239 -6.54 12.40 14.96
N PRO A 240 -6.07 13.25 14.02
CA PRO A 240 -5.74 12.79 12.68
C PRO A 240 -4.58 11.79 12.68
N LYS A 241 -4.67 10.79 11.80
CA LYS A 241 -3.55 9.88 11.50
C LYS A 241 -2.65 10.49 10.43
N PHE A 242 -1.48 10.96 10.84
CA PHE A 242 -0.43 11.40 9.92
C PHE A 242 0.52 10.23 9.66
N SER A 243 0.52 9.65 8.45
CA SER A 243 1.56 8.69 7.96
C SER A 243 1.10 7.80 6.80
N LYS A 244 -0.20 7.73 6.48
CA LYS A 244 -0.68 6.84 5.40
C LYS A 244 -0.62 7.57 4.06
N LYS A 245 0.48 7.37 3.33
CA LYS A 245 0.57 7.80 1.92
C LYS A 245 -0.29 6.89 1.06
N VAL A 246 -1.13 7.51 0.24
CA VAL A 246 -2.05 6.86 -0.66
C VAL A 246 -2.02 7.62 -1.99
N GLY A 247 -1.37 7.04 -2.99
CA GLY A 247 -1.04 7.77 -4.22
C GLY A 247 -0.21 9.03 -3.90
N GLU A 248 -0.70 10.19 -4.33
CA GLU A 248 -0.11 11.50 -4.02
C GLU A 248 -0.54 12.07 -2.65
N PHE A 249 -1.62 11.54 -2.04
CA PHE A 249 -2.14 12.07 -0.78
C PHE A 249 -1.30 11.56 0.40
N GLN A 250 -0.77 12.48 1.21
CA GLN A 250 0.07 12.15 2.36
C GLN A 250 -0.75 11.86 3.63
N ASN A 251 -2.00 12.29 3.68
CA ASN A 251 -2.89 12.18 4.85
C ASN A 251 -4.34 11.95 4.41
N ILE A 252 -5.07 11.12 5.16
CA ILE A 252 -6.46 10.74 4.87
C ILE A 252 -7.26 10.79 6.16
N ILE A 253 -8.53 11.23 6.08
CA ILE A 253 -9.50 11.00 7.16
C ILE A 253 -10.28 9.72 6.85
N CYS A 254 -10.25 8.78 7.80
CA CYS A 254 -11.09 7.59 7.77
C CYS A 254 -12.46 7.90 8.39
N VAL A 255 -13.53 7.48 7.74
CA VAL A 255 -14.91 7.70 8.15
C VAL A 255 -15.67 6.37 8.07
N SER A 256 -16.37 6.02 9.13
CA SER A 256 -17.29 4.89 9.16
C SER A 256 -18.57 5.21 8.38
N PRO A 257 -19.15 4.24 7.66
CA PRO A 257 -20.41 4.40 6.95
C PRO A 257 -21.56 4.98 7.77
N ASN A 258 -21.61 4.69 9.08
CA ASN A 258 -22.67 5.18 9.96
C ASN A 258 -22.66 6.70 10.17
N LEU A 259 -21.59 7.38 9.78
CA LEU A 259 -21.47 8.83 9.87
C LEU A 259 -21.85 9.53 8.54
N SER A 260 -22.46 8.80 7.59
CA SER A 260 -22.55 9.29 6.22
C SER A 260 -23.35 10.57 6.03
N GLU A 261 -24.31 10.85 6.91
CA GLU A 261 -25.14 12.05 6.80
C GLU A 261 -24.49 13.30 7.42
N HIS A 262 -23.30 13.19 8.05
CA HIS A 262 -22.63 14.28 8.75
C HIS A 262 -21.57 14.99 7.89
N ASN A 263 -21.96 15.42 6.68
CA ASN A 263 -21.04 16.01 5.69
C ASN A 263 -20.26 17.23 6.22
N GLU A 264 -20.93 18.12 6.96
CA GLU A 264 -20.32 19.34 7.51
C GLU A 264 -19.21 19.03 8.52
N LEU A 265 -19.40 17.99 9.35
CA LEU A 265 -18.40 17.55 10.31
C LEU A 265 -17.17 16.98 9.61
N ILE A 266 -17.39 16.14 8.59
CA ILE A 266 -16.30 15.56 7.79
C ILE A 266 -15.51 16.70 7.13
N GLU A 267 -16.20 17.65 6.50
CA GLU A 267 -15.56 18.80 5.85
C GLU A 267 -14.76 19.66 6.84
N LYS A 268 -15.34 19.98 8.00
CA LYS A 268 -14.67 20.74 9.06
C LYS A 268 -13.42 20.02 9.56
N THR A 269 -13.51 18.70 9.75
CA THR A 269 -12.36 17.88 10.18
C THR A 269 -11.28 17.87 9.10
N MET A 270 -11.65 17.72 7.83
CA MET A 270 -10.72 17.79 6.70
C MET A 270 -9.97 19.11 6.64
N LYS A 271 -10.68 20.25 6.77
CA LYS A 271 -10.07 21.59 6.81
C LYS A 271 -9.12 21.76 8.00
N THR A 272 -9.51 21.28 9.17
CA THR A 272 -8.69 21.39 10.40
C THR A 272 -7.42 20.56 10.32
N CYS A 273 -7.49 19.39 9.67
CA CYS A 273 -6.37 18.48 9.53
C CYS A 273 -5.54 18.71 8.26
N TYR A 274 -5.90 19.69 7.44
CA TYR A 274 -5.27 19.99 6.15
C TYR A 274 -5.20 18.75 5.23
N VAL A 275 -6.31 18.02 5.11
CA VAL A 275 -6.43 16.85 4.23
C VAL A 275 -7.48 17.08 3.13
N ASP A 276 -7.24 16.49 1.96
CA ASP A 276 -8.11 16.57 0.78
C ASP A 276 -8.60 15.18 0.30
N CYS A 277 -8.30 14.12 1.05
CA CYS A 277 -8.76 12.76 0.77
C CYS A 277 -9.57 12.19 1.94
N VAL A 278 -10.71 11.57 1.63
CA VAL A 278 -11.57 10.86 2.57
C VAL A 278 -11.64 9.38 2.21
N GLN A 279 -11.52 8.52 3.23
CA GLN A 279 -11.66 7.08 3.10
C GLN A 279 -12.85 6.60 3.91
N PHE A 280 -13.78 5.94 3.25
CA PHE A 280 -14.88 5.19 3.83
C PHE A 280 -14.53 3.72 3.89
N VAL A 281 -14.62 3.13 5.07
CA VAL A 281 -14.37 1.69 5.25
C VAL A 281 -15.53 1.08 6.02
N GLY A 282 -16.27 0.20 5.37
CA GLY A 282 -17.28 -0.64 6.01
C GLY A 282 -16.68 -1.96 6.50
N ILE A 283 -17.53 -2.82 7.06
CA ILE A 283 -17.14 -4.13 7.59
C ILE A 283 -17.04 -5.14 6.43
N ASP A 284 -15.96 -5.94 6.38
CA ASP A 284 -15.65 -6.85 5.27
C ASP A 284 -16.82 -7.77 4.89
N ILE A 285 -16.97 -7.98 3.58
CA ILE A 285 -18.12 -8.61 2.94
C ILE A 285 -17.96 -10.15 2.90
N SER A 286 -16.77 -10.69 3.16
CA SER A 286 -16.54 -12.14 3.14
C SER A 286 -17.31 -12.90 4.24
N SER A 287 -17.63 -12.24 5.35
CA SER A 287 -18.53 -12.72 6.40
C SER A 287 -20.00 -12.34 6.18
N TYR A 288 -20.27 -11.51 5.17
CA TYR A 288 -21.59 -10.96 4.85
C TYR A 288 -22.49 -11.94 4.11
N GLU A 289 -21.96 -12.88 3.33
CA GLU A 289 -22.79 -13.94 2.72
C GLU A 289 -23.53 -14.78 3.77
N LYS A 290 -23.03 -14.82 5.02
CA LYS A 290 -23.76 -15.38 6.18
C LYS A 290 -24.70 -14.37 6.86
N TYR A 291 -24.35 -13.08 6.91
CA TYR A 291 -25.12 -12.03 7.61
C TYR A 291 -26.33 -11.50 6.85
N THR A 292 -26.29 -11.44 5.51
CA THR A 292 -27.40 -10.89 4.67
C THR A 292 -28.65 -11.75 4.63
N LYS A 293 -28.67 -12.91 5.30
CA LYS A 293 -29.89 -13.69 5.47
C LYS A 293 -30.74 -13.24 6.65
N THR A 294 -30.24 -12.42 7.58
CA THR A 294 -30.95 -12.16 8.84
C THR A 294 -31.19 -10.72 9.25
N ASN A 295 -30.44 -9.70 8.78
CA ASN A 295 -30.66 -8.31 9.21
C ASN A 295 -30.97 -7.37 8.03
N LYS A 296 -32.04 -6.58 8.17
CA LYS A 296 -32.63 -5.69 7.15
C LYS A 296 -32.28 -4.21 7.33
N GLU A 297 -31.43 -3.87 8.28
CA GLU A 297 -31.10 -2.49 8.64
C GLU A 297 -29.60 -2.26 8.59
N ASP A 298 -29.03 -2.42 7.38
CA ASP A 298 -27.63 -2.07 7.15
C ASP A 298 -27.47 -0.56 6.98
N PRO A 299 -26.40 0.06 7.52
CA PRO A 299 -26.19 1.50 7.43
C PRO A 299 -26.10 1.93 5.98
N PHE A 300 -27.12 2.69 5.55
CA PHE A 300 -27.25 3.17 4.18
C PHE A 300 -26.27 4.31 3.96
N LEU A 301 -25.24 4.09 3.15
CA LEU A 301 -24.25 5.12 2.86
C LEU A 301 -24.90 6.23 2.02
N LYS A 302 -25.23 7.37 2.61
CA LYS A 302 -25.84 8.51 1.90
C LYS A 302 -24.95 9.73 1.98
N PHE A 303 -24.36 10.13 0.86
CA PHE A 303 -23.46 11.28 0.77
C PHE A 303 -23.84 12.23 -0.34
N ASN A 304 -23.75 13.53 -0.06
CA ASN A 304 -23.83 14.58 -1.07
C ASN A 304 -22.68 15.57 -0.88
N TYR A 305 -21.64 15.44 -1.72
CA TYR A 305 -20.46 16.32 -1.71
C TYR A 305 -20.39 17.25 -2.91
N ILE A 306 -21.49 17.45 -3.63
CA ILE A 306 -21.47 18.25 -4.87
C ILE A 306 -20.85 19.64 -4.68
N ASP A 307 -21.09 20.26 -3.52
CA ASP A 307 -20.62 21.61 -3.18
C ASP A 307 -19.27 21.64 -2.45
N ILE A 308 -18.72 20.48 -2.06
CA ILE A 308 -17.48 20.41 -1.28
C ILE A 308 -16.26 20.47 -2.21
N LYS A 309 -15.60 21.63 -2.22
CA LYS A 309 -14.44 21.88 -3.09
C LYS A 309 -13.12 21.34 -2.56
N THR A 310 -13.04 21.04 -1.27
CA THR A 310 -11.79 20.59 -0.60
C THR A 310 -11.47 19.13 -0.86
N ILE A 311 -12.46 18.30 -1.21
CA ILE A 311 -12.28 16.86 -1.43
C ILE A 311 -11.77 16.63 -2.85
N ARG A 312 -10.55 16.11 -2.97
CA ARG A 312 -9.89 15.72 -4.22
C ARG A 312 -9.73 14.21 -4.36
N GLY A 313 -9.84 13.45 -3.28
CA GLY A 313 -9.78 11.98 -3.28
C GLY A 313 -10.92 11.35 -2.47
N ILE A 314 -11.57 10.32 -3.02
CA ILE A 314 -12.58 9.52 -2.34
C ILE A 314 -12.24 8.04 -2.48
N TRP A 315 -12.14 7.36 -1.34
CA TRP A 315 -11.82 5.94 -1.24
C TRP A 315 -12.96 5.24 -0.53
N ILE A 316 -13.60 4.25 -1.14
CA ILE A 316 -14.71 3.50 -0.55
C ILE A 316 -14.35 2.02 -0.59
N LYS A 317 -14.30 1.41 0.58
CA LYS A 317 -13.91 0.01 0.74
C LYS A 317 -14.94 -0.77 1.57
N TYR A 318 -15.27 -1.98 1.15
CA TYR A 318 -16.09 -2.92 1.93
C TYR A 318 -17.46 -2.35 2.35
N VAL A 319 -18.18 -1.73 1.41
CA VAL A 319 -19.49 -1.12 1.67
C VAL A 319 -20.56 -1.76 0.80
N SER A 320 -21.67 -2.18 1.41
CA SER A 320 -22.87 -2.68 0.73
C SER A 320 -24.03 -1.71 0.94
N LEU A 321 -24.54 -1.09 -0.12
CA LEU A 321 -25.69 -0.17 -0.18
C LEU A 321 -25.35 1.31 0.09
N GLY A 322 -25.75 2.16 -0.86
CA GLY A 322 -25.63 3.60 -0.70
C GLY A 322 -26.00 4.43 -1.92
N LYS A 323 -26.14 5.75 -1.70
CA LYS A 323 -26.32 6.78 -2.72
C LYS A 323 -25.27 7.86 -2.49
N ILE A 324 -24.43 8.12 -3.48
CA ILE A 324 -23.31 9.06 -3.36
C ILE A 324 -23.36 10.06 -4.51
N THR A 325 -23.28 11.34 -4.16
CA THR A 325 -22.97 12.41 -5.11
C THR A 325 -21.52 12.85 -4.93
N LEU A 326 -20.71 12.69 -5.97
CA LEU A 326 -19.29 13.01 -5.96
C LEU A 326 -19.06 14.54 -6.05
N PRO A 327 -17.98 15.06 -5.44
CA PRO A 327 -17.60 16.47 -5.57
C PRO A 327 -17.10 16.79 -6.98
N GLN A 328 -17.28 18.04 -7.42
CA GLN A 328 -16.90 18.49 -8.77
C GLN A 328 -15.38 18.46 -9.01
N ASN A 329 -14.57 18.69 -7.97
CA ASN A 329 -13.12 18.76 -8.06
C ASN A 329 -12.42 17.41 -7.77
N LEU A 330 -13.18 16.30 -7.82
CA LEU A 330 -12.63 14.98 -7.55
C LEU A 330 -11.56 14.63 -8.59
N LYS A 331 -10.37 14.27 -8.12
CA LYS A 331 -9.28 13.79 -8.98
C LYS A 331 -9.15 12.28 -8.96
N ILE A 332 -9.38 11.67 -7.79
CA ILE A 332 -9.16 10.24 -7.59
C ILE A 332 -10.39 9.60 -6.96
N LEU A 333 -10.90 8.54 -7.60
CA LEU A 333 -11.97 7.69 -7.07
C LEU A 333 -11.47 6.25 -6.93
N THR A 334 -11.58 5.68 -5.74
CA THR A 334 -11.31 4.27 -5.48
C THR A 334 -12.54 3.57 -4.91
N LEU A 335 -12.97 2.48 -5.55
CA LEU A 335 -14.07 1.62 -5.12
C LEU A 335 -13.53 0.18 -5.01
N GLN A 336 -13.49 -0.38 -3.81
CA GLN A 336 -12.95 -1.72 -3.56
C GLN A 336 -13.92 -2.58 -2.74
N ASN A 337 -14.35 -3.72 -3.28
CA ASN A 337 -15.33 -4.60 -2.63
C ASN A 337 -16.60 -3.81 -2.24
N VAL A 338 -17.22 -3.17 -3.23
CA VAL A 338 -18.36 -2.27 -3.03
C VAL A 338 -19.59 -2.81 -3.73
N ASN A 339 -20.67 -3.05 -3.00
CA ASN A 339 -21.90 -3.65 -3.51
C ASN A 339 -23.07 -2.69 -3.39
N GLY A 340 -23.99 -2.65 -4.37
CA GLY A 340 -25.25 -1.91 -4.22
C GLY A 340 -25.16 -0.37 -4.10
N ILE A 341 -24.01 0.26 -4.34
CA ILE A 341 -23.87 1.72 -4.36
C ILE A 341 -24.38 2.31 -5.68
N SER A 342 -25.06 3.45 -5.61
CA SER A 342 -25.49 4.28 -6.74
C SER A 342 -24.76 5.62 -6.73
N LEU A 343 -23.89 5.87 -7.70
CA LEU A 343 -23.34 7.21 -7.94
C LEU A 343 -24.34 8.03 -8.76
N GLU A 344 -24.68 9.23 -8.30
CA GLU A 344 -25.73 10.05 -8.92
C GLU A 344 -25.25 10.84 -10.13
N ASN A 345 -23.99 11.25 -10.13
CA ASN A 345 -23.37 12.07 -11.16
C ASN A 345 -22.36 11.27 -12.00
N GLU A 346 -22.06 11.81 -13.18
CA GLU A 346 -20.98 11.32 -14.04
C GLU A 346 -19.62 11.49 -13.33
N ILE A 347 -18.79 10.45 -13.42
CA ILE A 347 -17.44 10.44 -12.86
C ILE A 347 -16.53 11.14 -13.86
N ASN A 348 -16.07 12.34 -13.51
CA ASN A 348 -15.12 13.13 -14.28
C ASN A 348 -13.86 13.34 -13.44
N THR A 349 -12.95 12.35 -13.45
CA THR A 349 -11.77 12.30 -12.57
C THR A 349 -10.52 11.91 -13.35
N GLU A 350 -9.34 12.21 -12.80
CA GLU A 350 -8.04 11.87 -13.41
C GLU A 350 -7.65 10.41 -13.18
N GLU A 351 -8.01 9.83 -12.03
CA GLU A 351 -7.71 8.44 -11.69
C GLU A 351 -8.93 7.71 -11.13
N ILE A 352 -9.14 6.48 -11.61
CA ILE A 352 -10.24 5.61 -11.17
C ILE A 352 -9.71 4.21 -10.91
N TYR A 353 -9.94 3.69 -9.71
CA TYR A 353 -9.60 2.32 -9.31
C TYR A 353 -10.87 1.61 -8.84
N ILE A 354 -11.27 0.54 -9.55
CA ILE A 354 -12.50 -0.18 -9.28
C ILE A 354 -12.20 -1.68 -9.23
N GLU A 355 -12.45 -2.29 -8.07
CA GLU A 355 -12.25 -3.71 -7.83
C GLU A 355 -13.49 -4.30 -7.15
N ASN A 356 -14.00 -5.42 -7.70
CA ASN A 356 -15.14 -6.16 -7.17
C ASN A 356 -16.36 -5.28 -6.84
N TYR A 357 -16.71 -4.36 -7.73
CA TYR A 357 -17.88 -3.50 -7.63
C TYR A 357 -19.12 -4.20 -8.18
N SER A 358 -20.24 -4.15 -7.45
CA SER A 358 -21.53 -4.70 -7.88
C SER A 358 -22.74 -3.80 -7.60
N GLY A 359 -22.65 -2.53 -7.98
CA GLY A 359 -23.74 -1.55 -7.85
C GLY A 359 -24.47 -1.22 -9.15
N LYS A 360 -25.03 -0.01 -9.23
CA LYS A 360 -25.62 0.49 -10.48
C LYS A 360 -24.52 0.83 -11.50
N PRO A 361 -24.79 0.79 -12.82
CA PRO A 361 -23.80 1.17 -13.81
C PRO A 361 -23.22 2.56 -13.57
N LEU A 362 -21.90 2.64 -13.41
CA LEU A 362 -21.13 3.85 -13.27
C LEU A 362 -20.97 4.52 -14.63
N LYS A 363 -21.20 5.83 -14.67
CA LYS A 363 -21.01 6.66 -15.87
C LYS A 363 -19.65 7.33 -15.77
N VAL A 364 -18.69 6.88 -16.58
CA VAL A 364 -17.31 7.36 -16.54
C VAL A 364 -17.02 8.24 -17.75
N ASN A 365 -16.56 9.47 -17.52
CA ASN A 365 -15.95 10.29 -18.55
C ASN A 365 -14.49 9.91 -18.72
N TYR A 366 -14.10 9.43 -19.90
CA TYR A 366 -12.73 8.95 -20.13
C TYR A 366 -11.75 10.05 -20.55
N LYS A 367 -12.23 11.25 -20.96
CA LYS A 367 -11.38 12.28 -21.59
C LYS A 367 -10.29 12.83 -20.68
N ASN A 368 -10.53 12.87 -19.37
CA ASN A 368 -9.56 13.35 -18.38
C ASN A 368 -8.80 12.22 -17.67
N LEU A 369 -9.08 10.97 -18.05
CA LEU A 369 -8.63 9.79 -17.33
C LEU A 369 -7.17 9.50 -17.66
N LYS A 370 -6.29 9.74 -16.70
CA LYS A 370 -4.86 9.41 -16.77
C LYS A 370 -4.61 7.98 -16.32
N LYS A 371 -5.33 7.52 -15.29
CA LYS A 371 -5.21 6.16 -14.76
C LYS A 371 -6.55 5.48 -14.61
N PHE A 372 -6.67 4.27 -15.14
CA PHE A 372 -7.86 3.44 -14.99
C PHE A 372 -7.49 2.03 -14.57
N LEU A 373 -8.13 1.55 -13.51
CA LEU A 373 -8.08 0.15 -13.09
C LEU A 373 -9.51 -0.34 -12.91
N CYS A 374 -9.86 -1.42 -13.61
CA CYS A 374 -11.15 -2.09 -13.46
C CYS A 374 -10.97 -3.60 -13.40
N MET A 375 -11.15 -4.17 -12.22
CA MET A 375 -11.04 -5.60 -11.95
C MET A 375 -12.38 -6.18 -11.51
N ASN A 376 -12.84 -7.24 -12.19
CA ASN A 376 -14.09 -7.96 -11.92
C ASN A 376 -15.36 -7.07 -11.84
N SER A 377 -15.32 -5.86 -12.42
CA SER A 377 -16.38 -4.85 -12.28
C SER A 377 -16.94 -4.37 -13.61
N MET A 378 -16.44 -4.90 -14.72
CA MET A 378 -16.63 -4.38 -16.07
C MET A 378 -18.09 -4.19 -16.48
N ARG A 379 -18.98 -5.13 -16.12
CA ARG A 379 -20.41 -5.08 -16.46
C ARG A 379 -21.15 -3.89 -15.84
N TYR A 380 -20.53 -3.23 -14.87
CA TYR A 380 -21.08 -2.10 -14.16
C TYR A 380 -20.44 -0.78 -14.57
N ILE A 381 -19.62 -0.75 -15.62
CA ILE A 381 -18.98 0.47 -16.10
C ILE A 381 -19.54 0.81 -17.48
N SER A 382 -19.82 2.09 -17.72
CA SER A 382 -20.21 2.62 -19.02
C SER A 382 -19.46 3.92 -19.26
N PHE A 383 -18.71 3.98 -20.35
CA PHE A 383 -17.97 5.19 -20.72
C PHE A 383 -18.90 6.16 -21.45
N PHE A 384 -18.67 7.46 -21.24
CA PHE A 384 -19.43 8.54 -21.83
C PHE A 384 -18.50 9.57 -22.49
N ASP A 385 -18.98 10.16 -23.58
CA ASP A 385 -18.38 11.30 -24.27
C ASP A 385 -19.48 12.34 -24.51
N ASN A 386 -19.38 13.55 -23.96
CA ASN A 386 -20.38 14.60 -24.11
C ASN A 386 -21.85 14.12 -23.88
N ASN A 387 -22.10 13.40 -22.77
CA ASN A 387 -23.37 12.77 -22.42
C ASN A 387 -23.83 11.60 -23.33
N GLN A 388 -23.05 11.22 -24.34
CA GLN A 388 -23.34 10.06 -25.17
C GLN A 388 -22.67 8.81 -24.59
N LYS A 389 -23.47 7.78 -24.32
CA LYS A 389 -22.97 6.47 -23.87
C LYS A 389 -22.19 5.80 -25.00
N LEU A 390 -20.95 5.38 -24.72
CA LEU A 390 -20.14 4.57 -25.62
C LEU A 390 -20.50 3.09 -25.50
N THR A 391 -20.35 2.36 -26.60
CA THR A 391 -20.60 0.90 -26.63
C THR A 391 -19.44 0.10 -26.05
N ASN A 392 -18.22 0.61 -26.18
CA ASN A 392 -16.98 -0.06 -25.80
C ASN A 392 -16.23 0.76 -24.75
N PHE A 393 -15.28 0.13 -24.06
CA PHE A 393 -14.29 0.88 -23.30
C PHE A 393 -13.45 1.71 -24.27
N ARG A 394 -13.05 2.90 -23.87
CA ARG A 394 -12.24 3.78 -24.70
C ARG A 394 -11.10 4.39 -23.91
N PHE A 395 -9.91 4.31 -24.48
CA PHE A 395 -8.69 4.77 -23.86
C PHE A 395 -8.03 5.79 -24.79
N ASP A 396 -7.63 6.94 -24.26
CA ASP A 396 -6.91 7.99 -24.99
C ASP A 396 -5.39 7.81 -24.80
N TRP A 397 -4.71 7.49 -25.89
CA TRP A 397 -3.27 7.21 -25.93
C TRP A 397 -2.42 8.41 -25.53
N ASP A 398 -2.88 9.63 -25.80
CA ASP A 398 -2.11 10.84 -25.55
C ASP A 398 -2.22 11.32 -24.10
N VAL A 399 -3.17 10.77 -23.33
CA VAL A 399 -3.48 11.20 -21.96
C VAL A 399 -3.19 10.13 -20.91
N CYS A 400 -3.47 8.86 -21.20
CA CYS A 400 -3.52 7.81 -20.20
C CYS A 400 -2.22 6.99 -20.15
N ASP A 401 -1.56 7.01 -18.99
CA ASP A 401 -0.27 6.34 -18.73
C ASP A 401 -0.43 4.94 -18.11
N TYR A 402 -1.59 4.68 -17.50
CA TYR A 402 -1.96 3.42 -16.88
C TYR A 402 -3.41 3.02 -17.19
N PHE A 403 -3.62 1.88 -17.85
CA PHE A 403 -4.95 1.38 -18.14
C PHE A 403 -5.03 -0.14 -17.99
N LEU A 404 -5.73 -0.60 -16.96
CA LEU A 404 -5.92 -2.01 -16.64
C LEU A 404 -7.41 -2.35 -16.62
N VAL A 405 -7.81 -3.31 -17.46
CA VAL A 405 -9.14 -3.93 -17.42
C VAL A 405 -8.95 -5.44 -17.40
N LYS A 406 -9.41 -6.08 -16.32
CA LYS A 406 -9.32 -7.53 -16.16
C LYS A 406 -10.66 -8.08 -15.66
N ASN A 407 -11.22 -9.03 -16.39
CA ASN A 407 -12.46 -9.67 -15.99
C ASN A 407 -12.36 -11.19 -16.20
N LYS A 408 -12.67 -11.98 -15.18
CA LYS A 408 -12.60 -13.44 -15.28
C LYS A 408 -13.64 -13.94 -16.30
N GLY A 409 -13.16 -14.56 -17.37
CA GLY A 409 -13.97 -15.37 -18.29
C GLY A 409 -14.87 -14.59 -19.27
N ASN A 410 -14.71 -13.27 -19.42
CA ASN A 410 -15.50 -12.49 -20.37
C ASN A 410 -14.60 -11.62 -21.25
N SER A 411 -14.72 -11.74 -22.56
CA SER A 411 -14.08 -10.82 -23.50
C SER A 411 -14.85 -9.50 -23.59
N PHE A 412 -14.13 -8.44 -23.90
CA PHE A 412 -14.66 -7.09 -24.07
C PHE A 412 -13.88 -6.35 -25.15
N LYS A 413 -14.46 -5.25 -25.62
CA LYS A 413 -13.86 -4.40 -26.64
C LYS A 413 -13.31 -3.13 -26.00
N ILE A 414 -12.07 -2.81 -26.35
CA ILE A 414 -11.42 -1.53 -26.09
C ILE A 414 -11.19 -0.83 -27.42
N GLU A 415 -11.55 0.45 -27.48
CA GLU A 415 -11.19 1.38 -28.53
C GLU A 415 -9.99 2.21 -28.07
N ILE A 416 -8.97 2.29 -28.91
CA ILE A 416 -7.80 3.14 -28.66
C ILE A 416 -7.97 4.41 -29.50
N GLU A 417 -8.00 5.54 -28.81
CA GLU A 417 -8.08 6.86 -29.38
C GLU A 417 -6.69 7.52 -29.37
N LYS A 418 -6.39 8.26 -30.43
CA LYS A 418 -5.21 9.12 -30.54
C LYS A 418 -5.58 10.33 -31.39
N GLU A 419 -5.17 11.53 -30.99
CA GLU A 419 -5.54 12.78 -31.68
C GLU A 419 -7.06 12.91 -31.94
N ASN A 420 -7.89 12.52 -30.97
CA ASN A 420 -9.36 12.49 -31.06
C ASN A 420 -9.95 11.58 -32.16
N LYS A 421 -9.21 10.57 -32.62
CA LYS A 421 -9.70 9.57 -33.58
C LYS A 421 -9.46 8.16 -33.03
N VAL A 422 -10.48 7.30 -33.14
CA VAL A 422 -10.32 5.87 -32.86
C VAL A 422 -9.41 5.27 -33.93
N ILE A 423 -8.22 4.82 -33.53
CA ILE A 423 -7.20 4.27 -34.42
C ILE A 423 -7.12 2.74 -34.37
N SER A 424 -7.64 2.12 -33.31
CA SER A 424 -7.67 0.68 -33.14
C SER A 424 -8.84 0.24 -32.28
N GLN A 425 -9.27 -1.00 -32.46
CA GLN A 425 -10.23 -1.67 -31.61
C GLN A 425 -9.71 -3.09 -31.31
N ILE A 426 -9.64 -3.43 -30.03
CA ILE A 426 -9.14 -4.72 -29.57
C ILE A 426 -10.24 -5.42 -28.80
N LYS A 427 -10.54 -6.67 -29.18
CA LYS A 427 -11.37 -7.57 -28.38
C LYS A 427 -10.47 -8.52 -27.60
N THR A 428 -10.55 -8.50 -26.28
CA THR A 428 -9.62 -9.19 -25.36
C THR A 428 -10.32 -9.58 -24.05
N SER A 429 -9.80 -10.56 -23.30
CA SER A 429 -10.26 -10.88 -21.94
C SER A 429 -9.46 -10.16 -20.83
N SER A 430 -8.30 -9.60 -21.18
CA SER A 430 -7.51 -8.74 -20.31
C SER A 430 -6.74 -7.71 -21.12
N PHE A 431 -6.70 -6.48 -20.64
CA PHE A 431 -5.91 -5.39 -21.24
C PHE A 431 -5.17 -4.66 -20.13
N GLU A 432 -3.86 -4.52 -20.28
CA GLU A 432 -3.02 -3.79 -19.35
C GLU A 432 -2.01 -2.95 -20.12
N LEU A 433 -2.05 -1.63 -19.95
CA LEU A 433 -1.05 -0.70 -20.43
C LEU A 433 -0.36 -0.05 -19.24
N VAL A 434 0.96 -0.17 -19.16
CA VAL A 434 1.77 0.48 -18.12
C VAL A 434 3.02 1.05 -18.78
N ASN A 435 3.18 2.39 -18.78
CA ASN A 435 4.39 3.06 -19.27
C ASN A 435 4.83 2.63 -20.69
N GLY A 436 3.86 2.41 -21.59
CA GLY A 436 4.12 1.97 -22.97
C GLY A 436 4.41 0.47 -23.14
N CYS A 437 4.24 -0.34 -22.09
CA CYS A 437 4.20 -1.80 -22.16
C CYS A 437 2.74 -2.27 -22.19
N LEU A 438 2.33 -2.91 -23.27
CA LEU A 438 0.97 -3.43 -23.46
C LEU A 438 0.95 -4.94 -23.24
N THR A 439 0.11 -5.41 -22.31
CA THR A 439 -0.16 -6.83 -22.08
C THR A 439 -1.61 -7.17 -22.42
N LEU A 440 -1.80 -8.19 -23.24
CA LEU A 440 -3.11 -8.64 -23.73
C LEU A 440 -3.30 -10.14 -23.47
N ASN A 441 -4.51 -10.54 -23.08
CA ASN A 441 -4.89 -11.95 -22.97
C ASN A 441 -6.09 -12.31 -23.84
N GLU A 442 -5.99 -13.40 -24.60
CA GLU A 442 -7.07 -13.95 -25.44
C GLU A 442 -7.70 -12.92 -26.40
N CYS A 443 -7.00 -12.62 -27.49
CA CYS A 443 -7.44 -11.64 -28.50
C CYS A 443 -7.99 -12.29 -29.77
N ASP A 444 -8.87 -11.58 -30.49
CA ASP A 444 -9.40 -12.02 -31.79
C ASP A 444 -8.64 -11.42 -33.00
N GLY A 445 -7.66 -10.55 -32.74
CA GLY A 445 -6.92 -9.76 -33.74
C GLY A 445 -7.06 -8.25 -33.51
N PHE A 446 -6.08 -7.48 -34.00
CA PHE A 446 -6.01 -6.02 -33.83
C PHE A 446 -4.92 -5.37 -34.72
N THR A 447 -5.01 -4.05 -34.87
CA THR A 447 -4.00 -3.23 -35.58
C THR A 447 -3.48 -2.13 -34.66
N LEU A 448 -2.16 -2.01 -34.49
CA LEU A 448 -1.46 -1.02 -33.65
C LEU A 448 -0.39 -0.25 -34.43
N THR A 449 -0.54 -0.12 -35.75
CA THR A 449 0.44 0.52 -36.65
C THR A 449 0.64 2.01 -36.43
N LYS A 450 -0.30 2.69 -35.75
CA LYS A 450 -0.28 4.14 -35.47
C LYS A 450 0.22 4.50 -34.07
N ILE A 451 0.69 3.51 -33.32
CA ILE A 451 1.05 3.62 -31.91
C ILE A 451 2.50 3.20 -31.71
N SER A 452 3.22 3.95 -30.88
CA SER A 452 4.59 3.62 -30.48
C SER A 452 4.54 2.87 -29.15
N LEU A 453 4.90 1.58 -29.18
CA LEU A 453 4.99 0.74 -27.98
C LEU A 453 6.46 0.43 -27.66
N ASN A 454 6.79 0.42 -26.37
CA ASN A 454 8.07 -0.11 -25.93
C ASN A 454 8.03 -1.65 -25.98
N GLU A 455 6.94 -2.24 -25.48
CA GLU A 455 6.81 -3.67 -25.35
C GLU A 455 5.38 -4.13 -25.60
N LEU A 456 5.23 -5.26 -26.28
CA LEU A 456 3.96 -6.00 -26.39
C LEU A 456 4.13 -7.40 -25.80
N LYS A 457 3.27 -7.78 -24.86
CA LYS A 457 3.10 -9.14 -24.36
C LYS A 457 1.70 -9.64 -24.68
N MET A 458 1.62 -10.81 -25.29
CA MET A 458 0.33 -11.42 -25.59
C MET A 458 0.34 -12.90 -25.23
N ASN A 459 -0.72 -13.36 -24.56
CA ASN A 459 -0.95 -14.78 -24.31
C ASN A 459 -2.40 -15.17 -24.63
N GLY A 460 -2.63 -16.28 -25.31
CA GLY A 460 -3.98 -16.86 -25.34
C GLY A 460 -4.17 -17.97 -26.36
N LYS A 461 -4.84 -19.05 -25.95
CA LYS A 461 -5.04 -20.30 -26.73
C LYS A 461 -5.99 -20.18 -27.93
N GLY A 462 -6.47 -18.97 -28.23
CA GLY A 462 -7.43 -18.70 -29.30
C GLY A 462 -6.78 -18.62 -30.69
N LEU A 463 -7.62 -18.51 -31.72
CA LEU A 463 -7.21 -18.14 -33.07
C LEU A 463 -7.37 -16.64 -33.25
N CYS A 464 -6.27 -15.93 -33.44
CA CYS A 464 -6.24 -14.53 -33.88
C CYS A 464 -6.26 -14.48 -35.42
N GLU A 465 -7.18 -13.72 -36.01
CA GLU A 465 -7.21 -13.60 -37.47
C GLU A 465 -6.00 -12.82 -37.97
N THR A 466 -5.87 -11.56 -37.55
CA THR A 466 -4.78 -10.69 -38.01
C THR A 466 -4.29 -9.83 -36.85
N ILE A 467 -2.97 -9.77 -36.70
CA ILE A 467 -2.26 -8.88 -35.78
C ILE A 467 -1.35 -8.02 -36.62
N GLU A 468 -1.58 -6.70 -36.62
CA GLU A 468 -0.74 -5.74 -37.33
C GLU A 468 -0.07 -4.78 -36.33
N LEU A 469 1.25 -4.75 -36.32
CA LEU A 469 2.04 -3.95 -35.40
C LEU A 469 2.88 -2.96 -36.20
N GLY A 470 3.02 -1.74 -35.68
CA GLY A 470 4.01 -0.77 -36.17
C GLY A 470 5.40 -1.13 -35.68
N ASP A 471 6.23 -0.12 -35.46
CA ASP A 471 7.54 -0.31 -34.84
C ASP A 471 7.38 -0.50 -33.32
N ILE A 472 7.88 -1.62 -32.81
CA ILE A 472 7.80 -2.00 -31.39
C ILE A 472 9.14 -2.58 -30.97
N LYS A 473 9.76 -2.06 -29.90
CA LYS A 473 11.11 -2.51 -29.50
C LYS A 473 11.13 -3.99 -29.14
N THR A 474 10.17 -4.47 -28.34
CA THR A 474 10.13 -5.87 -27.90
C THR A 474 8.73 -6.46 -28.05
N VAL A 475 8.63 -7.65 -28.61
CA VAL A 475 7.37 -8.38 -28.79
C VAL A 475 7.51 -9.80 -28.24
N LEU A 476 6.61 -10.18 -27.34
CA LEU A 476 6.46 -11.53 -26.81
C LEU A 476 5.05 -12.03 -27.08
N ILE A 477 4.93 -13.13 -27.82
CA ILE A 477 3.66 -13.80 -28.07
C ILE A 477 3.78 -15.25 -27.59
N GLU A 478 2.87 -15.66 -26.73
CA GLU A 478 2.85 -16.98 -26.10
C GLU A 478 1.53 -17.70 -26.35
N ASP A 479 1.60 -19.03 -26.55
CA ASP A 479 0.45 -19.93 -26.59
C ASP A 479 -0.67 -19.52 -27.57
N THR A 480 -0.35 -18.81 -28.66
CA THR A 480 -1.34 -18.21 -29.58
C THR A 480 -1.28 -18.78 -30.99
N ASN A 481 -2.45 -19.04 -31.59
CA ASN A 481 -2.57 -19.32 -33.03
C ASN A 481 -2.89 -18.02 -33.80
N VAL A 482 -2.14 -17.68 -34.83
CA VAL A 482 -2.30 -16.43 -35.60
C VAL A 482 -2.35 -16.73 -37.10
N ASN A 483 -3.37 -16.28 -37.84
CA ASN A 483 -3.34 -16.45 -39.29
C ASN A 483 -2.34 -15.46 -39.93
N ASN A 484 -2.41 -14.18 -39.60
CA ASN A 484 -1.50 -13.16 -40.14
C ASN A 484 -0.88 -12.35 -39.00
N LEU A 485 0.43 -12.48 -38.79
CA LEU A 485 1.22 -11.61 -37.93
C LEU A 485 2.01 -10.67 -38.83
N ILE A 486 1.71 -9.38 -38.81
CA ILE A 486 2.34 -8.36 -39.64
C ILE A 486 3.00 -7.34 -38.69
N MET A 487 4.28 -7.07 -38.88
CA MET A 487 5.06 -6.23 -37.95
C MET A 487 5.99 -5.27 -38.69
N GLY A 488 6.18 -4.08 -38.12
CA GLY A 488 7.22 -3.13 -38.51
C GLY A 488 8.61 -3.59 -38.07
N THR A 489 9.42 -2.64 -37.60
CA THR A 489 10.77 -2.91 -37.07
C THR A 489 10.71 -3.27 -35.59
N SER A 490 11.52 -4.24 -35.17
CA SER A 490 11.65 -4.63 -33.77
C SER A 490 13.12 -4.89 -33.38
N ASN A 491 13.45 -4.74 -32.10
CA ASN A 491 14.73 -5.24 -31.60
C ASN A 491 14.59 -6.74 -31.35
N ASP A 492 13.60 -7.14 -30.56
CA ASP A 492 13.44 -8.51 -30.10
C ASP A 492 12.02 -9.02 -30.34
N VAL A 493 11.89 -10.13 -31.08
CA VAL A 493 10.63 -10.85 -31.28
C VAL A 493 10.77 -12.24 -30.70
N THR A 494 9.92 -12.59 -29.74
CA THR A 494 9.90 -13.91 -29.09
C THR A 494 8.53 -14.56 -29.28
N LEU A 495 8.52 -15.74 -29.89
CA LEU A 495 7.31 -16.54 -30.12
C LEU A 495 7.43 -17.89 -29.38
N VAL A 496 6.56 -18.14 -28.41
CA VAL A 496 6.56 -19.36 -27.58
C VAL A 496 5.26 -20.13 -27.78
N ASN A 497 5.34 -21.42 -28.11
CA ASN A 497 4.18 -22.30 -28.30
C ASN A 497 3.14 -21.73 -29.30
N CYS A 498 3.58 -21.02 -30.34
CA CYS A 498 2.69 -20.35 -31.29
C CYS A 498 2.49 -21.16 -32.57
N ASN A 499 1.39 -20.91 -33.29
CA ASN A 499 1.18 -21.39 -34.66
C ASN A 499 0.79 -20.22 -35.56
N VAL A 500 1.73 -19.76 -36.37
CA VAL A 500 1.58 -18.59 -37.24
C VAL A 500 1.47 -19.06 -38.69
N LYS A 501 0.38 -18.76 -39.40
CA LYS A 501 0.28 -19.13 -40.82
C LYS A 501 1.14 -18.23 -41.69
N VAL A 502 1.04 -16.91 -41.52
CA VAL A 502 1.82 -15.93 -42.27
C VAL A 502 2.45 -14.94 -41.30
N PHE A 503 3.77 -14.88 -41.28
CA PHE A 503 4.54 -13.90 -40.51
C PHE A 503 5.21 -12.93 -41.48
N LYS A 504 4.79 -11.67 -41.48
CA LYS A 504 5.42 -10.60 -42.25
C LYS A 504 6.12 -9.64 -41.31
N ILE A 505 7.39 -9.37 -41.54
CA ILE A 505 8.16 -8.44 -40.72
C ILE A 505 9.05 -7.54 -41.58
N VAL A 506 9.13 -6.26 -41.23
CA VAL A 506 10.05 -5.33 -41.90
C VAL A 506 11.49 -5.68 -41.52
N ALA A 507 11.82 -5.58 -40.23
CA ALA A 507 13.13 -5.95 -39.71
C ALA A 507 13.07 -6.37 -38.23
N ALA A 508 13.99 -7.24 -37.82
CA ALA A 508 14.22 -7.58 -36.41
C ALA A 508 15.71 -7.74 -36.11
N SER A 509 16.18 -7.30 -34.93
CA SER A 509 17.57 -7.59 -34.51
C SER A 509 17.71 -9.04 -34.02
N LEU A 510 16.70 -9.56 -33.32
CA LEU A 510 16.63 -10.91 -32.78
C LEU A 510 15.24 -11.50 -32.96
N LEU A 511 15.17 -12.73 -33.48
CA LEU A 511 13.95 -13.55 -33.51
C LEU A 511 14.17 -14.85 -32.73
N THR A 512 13.45 -15.03 -31.63
CA THR A 512 13.48 -16.24 -30.80
C THR A 512 12.20 -17.06 -31.00
N GLN A 513 12.36 -18.34 -31.32
CA GLN A 513 11.25 -19.28 -31.50
C GLN A 513 11.41 -20.48 -30.55
N ARG A 514 10.39 -20.72 -29.73
CA ARG A 514 10.33 -21.86 -28.79
C ARG A 514 9.05 -22.64 -29.03
N ASN A 515 9.14 -23.88 -29.49
CA ASN A 515 7.96 -24.71 -29.83
C ASN A 515 6.94 -24.01 -30.75
N THR A 516 7.40 -23.13 -31.64
CA THR A 516 6.53 -22.34 -32.52
C THR A 516 6.54 -22.90 -33.93
N ARG A 517 5.41 -22.89 -34.63
CA ARG A 517 5.32 -23.25 -36.06
C ARG A 517 4.99 -22.01 -36.88
N ILE A 518 5.75 -21.74 -37.93
CA ILE A 518 5.51 -20.64 -38.86
C ILE A 518 5.36 -21.22 -40.27
N GLN A 519 4.16 -21.15 -40.87
CA GLN A 519 3.92 -21.76 -42.18
C GLN A 519 4.51 -20.94 -43.32
N ARG A 520 4.59 -19.62 -43.19
CA ARG A 520 5.21 -18.75 -44.18
C ARG A 520 5.78 -17.52 -43.50
N ILE A 521 7.00 -17.13 -43.88
CA ILE A 521 7.63 -15.89 -43.45
C ILE A 521 7.98 -15.02 -44.65
N ASP A 522 7.56 -13.75 -44.62
CA ASP A 522 7.93 -12.73 -45.61
C ASP A 522 8.74 -11.62 -44.87
N VAL A 523 10.02 -11.47 -45.21
CA VAL A 523 10.90 -10.44 -44.62
C VAL A 523 11.16 -9.35 -45.66
N VAL A 524 10.96 -8.09 -45.28
CA VAL A 524 11.16 -6.95 -46.21
C VAL A 524 12.62 -6.52 -46.26
N GLU A 525 13.26 -6.31 -45.11
CA GLU A 525 14.64 -5.84 -45.03
C GLU A 525 15.57 -6.92 -44.47
N THR A 526 15.72 -7.03 -43.15
CA THR A 526 16.67 -7.95 -42.51
C THR A 526 16.19 -8.48 -41.17
N ILE A 527 16.48 -9.76 -40.89
CA ILE A 527 16.47 -10.33 -39.54
C ILE A 527 17.93 -10.60 -39.16
N GLY A 528 18.37 -10.08 -38.02
CA GLY A 528 19.72 -10.28 -37.49
C GLY A 528 19.94 -11.72 -37.00
N ASP A 529 19.95 -11.91 -35.68
CA ASP A 529 20.11 -13.24 -35.09
C ASP A 529 18.76 -13.97 -34.99
N THR A 530 18.77 -15.29 -35.23
CA THR A 530 17.60 -16.15 -35.03
C THR A 530 17.95 -17.29 -34.10
N ILE A 531 17.22 -17.42 -32.99
CA ILE A 531 17.38 -18.49 -32.00
C ILE A 531 16.19 -19.44 -32.11
N ILE A 532 16.46 -20.72 -32.34
CA ILE A 532 15.46 -21.77 -32.42
C ILE A 532 15.74 -22.78 -31.32
N GLU A 533 14.83 -22.91 -30.36
CA GLU A 533 14.94 -23.88 -29.26
C GLU A 533 13.80 -24.90 -29.41
N ASN A 534 14.17 -26.15 -29.75
CA ASN A 534 13.41 -27.42 -29.82
C ASN A 534 13.04 -27.99 -31.22
N ASP A 535 13.06 -29.34 -31.30
CA ASP A 535 13.00 -30.21 -32.50
C ASP A 535 11.70 -30.20 -33.35
N ASN A 536 10.67 -29.42 -32.99
CA ASN A 536 9.37 -29.40 -33.69
C ASN A 536 9.06 -28.09 -34.45
N THR A 537 10.06 -27.24 -34.65
CA THR A 537 9.94 -26.00 -35.45
C THR A 537 9.99 -26.33 -36.94
N PHE A 538 8.92 -26.05 -37.69
CA PHE A 538 8.86 -26.21 -39.16
C PHE A 538 8.61 -24.85 -39.80
N ILE A 539 9.49 -24.44 -40.71
CA ILE A 539 9.34 -23.23 -41.53
C ILE A 539 9.24 -23.67 -43.00
N ASP A 540 8.10 -23.43 -43.64
CA ASP A 540 7.95 -23.62 -45.08
C ASP A 540 8.28 -22.27 -45.75
N THR A 541 9.49 -22.13 -46.29
CA THR A 541 9.96 -20.86 -46.86
C THR A 541 9.77 -20.84 -48.38
N THR A 542 9.14 -19.79 -48.91
CA THR A 542 8.97 -19.58 -50.37
C THR A 542 9.80 -18.40 -50.92
N ASN A 543 10.65 -17.75 -50.11
CA ASN A 543 11.56 -16.69 -50.55
C ASN A 543 12.95 -16.85 -49.88
N GLU A 544 13.79 -17.73 -50.41
CA GLU A 544 15.07 -18.16 -49.82
C GLU A 544 16.24 -17.15 -49.93
N LYS A 545 16.15 -16.07 -50.70
CA LYS A 545 17.38 -15.34 -51.10
C LYS A 545 18.03 -14.46 -50.02
N ASN A 546 17.31 -13.99 -48.99
CA ASN A 546 17.88 -13.12 -47.94
C ASN A 546 17.93 -13.76 -46.54
N PHE A 547 17.23 -14.87 -46.29
CA PHE A 547 17.09 -15.46 -44.95
C PHE A 547 18.22 -16.48 -44.60
N LEU A 548 18.87 -17.04 -45.61
CA LEU A 548 19.85 -18.13 -45.45
C LEU A 548 21.33 -17.70 -45.52
N GLU A 549 21.65 -16.46 -45.92
CA GLU A 549 23.06 -16.03 -46.03
C GLU A 549 23.69 -15.68 -44.68
N THR A 550 22.93 -15.20 -43.69
CA THR A 550 23.44 -14.89 -42.35
C THR A 550 23.55 -16.09 -41.39
N ASN A 551 22.80 -17.17 -41.62
CA ASN A 551 22.75 -18.33 -40.71
C ASN A 551 23.68 -19.49 -41.10
N LYS A 552 24.21 -19.51 -42.34
CA LYS A 552 25.13 -20.58 -42.79
C LYS A 552 26.53 -20.49 -42.15
N ASP A 553 26.96 -19.31 -41.73
CA ASP A 553 28.29 -19.14 -41.12
C ASP A 553 28.34 -19.55 -39.64
N LYS A 554 27.22 -19.45 -38.90
CA LYS A 554 27.17 -19.83 -37.48
C LYS A 554 26.82 -21.31 -37.22
N GLN A 555 26.11 -21.98 -38.15
CA GLN A 555 25.87 -23.44 -38.06
C GLN A 555 27.14 -24.29 -38.26
N LYS A 556 28.18 -23.72 -38.91
CA LYS A 556 29.50 -24.36 -39.03
C LYS A 556 30.34 -24.24 -37.76
N GLU A 557 30.15 -23.22 -36.93
CA GLU A 557 30.90 -23.06 -35.67
C GLU A 557 30.36 -23.96 -34.54
N ALA A 558 29.06 -24.28 -34.53
CA ALA A 558 28.49 -25.21 -33.54
C ALA A 558 28.91 -26.68 -33.76
N ASN A 559 29.22 -27.07 -35.00
CA ASN A 559 29.66 -28.43 -35.34
C ASN A 559 31.18 -28.66 -35.20
N CYS A 560 31.95 -27.67 -34.70
CA CYS A 560 33.37 -27.82 -34.37
C CYS A 560 33.64 -28.03 -32.87
N PHE A 561 32.61 -28.14 -32.03
CA PHE A 561 32.74 -28.38 -30.58
C PHE A 561 31.97 -29.62 -30.11
N ILE A 562 32.03 -30.72 -30.85
CA ILE A 562 31.77 -32.07 -30.33
C ILE A 562 32.79 -33.00 -30.99
N GLN A 563 33.77 -33.46 -30.21
CA GLN A 563 34.62 -34.61 -30.54
C GLN A 563 33.87 -35.91 -30.24
#